data_AF-A0A6N2L8D4-F1
#
_entry.id   AF-A0A6N2L8D4-F1
#
_cell.length_a   1.000
_cell.length_b   1.000
_cell.length_c   1.000
_cell.angle_alpha   90.00
_cell.angle_beta   90.00
_cell.angle_gamma   90.00
#
_symmetry.space_group_name_H-M   'P 1'
#
loop_
_entity.id
_entity.type
_entity.pdbx_description
1 polymer ?
#
loop_
_entity_poly.entity_id
_entity_poly.type
_entity_poly.pdbx_seq_one_letter_code
_entity_poly.pdbx_strand_id
1 'polypeptide(L)'
;MEIPQGTSTPAGKKYDYSVWAIPPEDVGARLKRLMAGLTSEFGGPQFEPHVTVVGAISLTEQDALEKFNSACDGLQAYNATVDRVATGTFFYQCVYLLLHPMPEVVEASAHCTGHFGYKSSTRKFNAIFHSSFSFMNNKRFFFF
;
A
#
# COMPACT_ATOMS: atom_id res chain seq x y z
N MET A 1 -10.48 27.56 33.58
CA MET A 1 -10.80 26.27 32.95
C MET A 1 -10.55 26.49 31.47
N GLU A 2 -9.33 26.22 31.01
CA GLU A 2 -8.94 26.42 29.62
C GLU A 2 -9.37 25.19 28.80
N ILE A 3 -10.13 25.44 27.74
CA ILE A 3 -10.54 24.43 26.77
C ILE A 3 -9.32 24.18 25.87
N PRO A 4 -8.77 22.96 25.76
CA PRO A 4 -7.66 22.70 24.85
C PRO A 4 -8.11 22.94 23.41
N GLN A 5 -7.44 23.86 22.72
CA GLN A 5 -7.61 24.07 21.29
C GLN A 5 -7.23 22.78 20.55
N GLY A 6 -8.19 22.21 19.84
CA GLY A 6 -7.94 21.14 18.88
C GLY A 6 -6.89 21.59 17.88
N THR A 7 -5.88 20.75 17.66
CA THR A 7 -4.82 20.98 16.69
C THR A 7 -5.41 21.03 15.28
N SER A 8 -5.73 22.23 14.79
CA SER A 8 -6.10 22.44 13.40
C SER A 8 -4.86 22.25 12.52
N THR A 9 -4.80 21.15 11.78
CA THR A 9 -3.86 20.98 10.67
C THR A 9 -3.98 22.20 9.75
N PRO A 10 -2.88 22.90 9.38
CA PRO A 10 -2.97 24.08 8.53
C PRO A 10 -3.63 23.72 7.19
N ALA A 11 -4.76 24.37 6.90
CA ALA A 11 -5.55 24.15 5.71
C ALA A 11 -4.67 24.26 4.45
N GLY A 12 -4.60 23.18 3.67
CA GLY A 12 -3.85 23.13 2.41
C GLY A 12 -2.50 22.42 2.45
N LYS A 13 -2.01 21.97 3.62
CA LYS A 13 -0.81 21.11 3.65
C LYS A 13 -1.11 19.76 3.00
N LYS A 14 -0.21 19.33 2.11
CA LYS A 14 -0.29 18.03 1.44
C LYS A 14 0.64 17.00 2.06
N TYR A 15 0.24 15.74 1.98
CA TYR A 15 1.00 14.57 2.37
C TYR A 15 0.94 13.53 1.25
N ASP A 16 1.91 12.61 1.25
CA ASP A 16 1.91 11.48 0.33
C ASP A 16 1.07 10.33 0.93
N TYR A 17 0.03 9.94 0.21
CA TYR A 17 -0.87 8.83 0.58
C TYR A 17 -0.72 7.68 -0.42
N SER A 18 -0.96 6.46 0.03
CA SER A 18 -1.08 5.27 -0.83
C SER A 18 -2.30 4.46 -0.41
N VAL A 19 -2.93 3.77 -1.37
CA VAL A 19 -4.11 2.94 -1.11
C VAL A 19 -3.72 1.47 -1.17
N TRP A 20 -4.05 0.75 -0.11
CA TRP A 20 -3.63 -0.63 0.09
C TRP A 20 -4.85 -1.55 0.24
N ALA A 21 -4.82 -2.69 -0.45
CA ALA A 21 -5.70 -3.80 -0.16
C ALA A 21 -5.03 -4.71 0.87
N ILE A 22 -5.77 -5.00 1.94
CA ILE A 22 -5.27 -5.78 3.08
C ILE A 22 -5.77 -7.23 2.92
N PRO A 23 -4.88 -8.24 2.99
CA PRO A 23 -5.29 -9.63 2.93
C PRO A 23 -6.12 -10.00 4.18
N PRO A 24 -6.99 -11.02 4.09
CA PRO A 24 -7.71 -11.54 5.25
C PRO A 24 -6.72 -12.04 6.32
N GLU A 25 -7.18 -12.09 7.57
CA GLU A 25 -6.33 -12.30 8.75
C GLU A 25 -5.47 -13.57 8.68
N ASP A 26 -6.04 -14.69 8.21
CA ASP A 26 -5.35 -15.97 8.08
C ASP A 26 -4.19 -15.91 7.08
N VAL A 27 -4.43 -15.28 5.93
CA VAL A 27 -3.44 -15.03 4.89
C VAL A 27 -2.40 -14.02 5.38
N GLY A 28 -2.84 -12.93 6.00
CA GLY A 28 -1.98 -11.90 6.60
C GLY A 28 -1.03 -12.49 7.64
N ALA A 29 -1.52 -13.32 8.56
CA ALA A 29 -0.69 -13.97 9.58
C ALA A 29 0.36 -14.90 8.97
N ARG A 30 0.01 -15.64 7.91
CA ARG A 30 0.96 -16.49 7.17
C ARG A 30 2.04 -15.66 6.48
N LEU A 31 1.67 -14.54 5.88
CA LEU A 31 2.60 -13.63 5.21
C LEU A 31 3.53 -12.93 6.21
N LYS A 32 3.01 -12.50 7.37
CA LYS A 32 3.82 -11.95 8.46
C LYS A 32 4.90 -12.93 8.93
N ARG A 33 4.57 -14.22 9.08
CA ARG A 33 5.56 -15.25 9.45
C ARG A 33 6.65 -15.39 8.38
N LEU A 34 6.26 -15.41 7.11
CA LEU A 34 7.22 -15.47 5.99
C LEU A 34 8.14 -14.24 5.99
N MET A 35 7.56 -13.05 6.10
CA MET A 35 8.30 -11.78 6.15
C MET A 35 9.25 -11.74 7.35
N ALA A 36 8.81 -12.18 8.54
CA ALA A 36 9.65 -12.25 9.72
C ALA A 36 10.85 -13.21 9.55
N GLY A 37 10.63 -14.36 8.91
CA GLY A 37 11.72 -15.30 8.58
C GLY A 37 12.75 -14.67 7.65
N LEU A 38 12.30 -14.05 6.55
CA LEU A 38 13.17 -13.35 5.61
C LEU A 38 13.91 -12.18 6.28
N THR A 39 13.23 -11.38 7.09
CA THR A 39 13.86 -10.28 7.84
C THR A 39 14.86 -10.77 8.87
N SER A 40 14.64 -11.92 9.52
CA SER A 40 15.60 -12.48 10.46
C SER A 40 16.89 -12.94 9.78
N GLU A 41 16.80 -13.45 8.55
CA GLU A 41 17.95 -13.95 7.79
C GLU A 41 18.70 -12.82 7.07
N PHE A 42 17.96 -11.85 6.54
CA PHE A 42 18.47 -10.86 5.59
C PHE A 42 18.41 -9.41 6.06
N GLY A 43 17.78 -9.15 7.21
CA GLY A 43 17.50 -7.82 7.72
C GLY A 43 16.27 -7.17 7.08
N GLY A 44 15.98 -5.93 7.48
CA GLY A 44 14.94 -5.09 6.89
C GLY A 44 13.89 -4.54 7.86
N PRO A 45 13.12 -3.53 7.42
CA PRO A 45 11.97 -3.04 8.14
C PRO A 45 10.82 -4.07 8.07
N GLN A 46 10.09 -4.18 9.17
CA GLN A 46 8.81 -4.88 9.20
C GLN A 46 7.68 -3.91 8.89
N PHE A 47 6.64 -4.41 8.20
CA PHE A 47 5.42 -3.67 7.91
C PHE A 47 4.29 -4.66 7.65
N GLU A 48 3.06 -4.16 7.56
CA GLU A 48 1.86 -4.98 7.36
C GLU A 48 1.78 -5.53 5.92
N PRO A 49 1.44 -6.82 5.73
CA PRO A 49 1.28 -7.39 4.40
C PRO A 49 0.16 -6.67 3.64
N HIS A 50 0.44 -6.16 2.44
CA HIS A 50 -0.53 -5.42 1.64
C HIS A 50 -0.29 -5.55 0.13
N VAL A 51 -1.31 -5.20 -0.65
CA VAL A 51 -1.21 -4.98 -2.10
C VAL A 51 -1.43 -3.51 -2.37
N THR A 52 -0.43 -2.83 -2.95
CA THR A 52 -0.59 -1.43 -3.32
C THR A 52 -1.49 -1.31 -4.54
N VAL A 53 -2.66 -0.72 -4.34
CA VAL A 53 -3.67 -0.50 -5.38
C VAL A 53 -3.44 0.85 -6.07
N VAL A 54 -3.06 1.86 -5.28
CA VAL A 54 -2.65 3.20 -5.74
C VAL A 54 -1.34 3.56 -5.07
N GLY A 55 -0.33 3.92 -5.87
CA GLY A 55 0.97 4.36 -5.37
C GLY A 55 0.92 5.73 -4.70
N ALA A 56 2.07 6.20 -4.19
CA ALA A 56 2.17 7.47 -3.49
C ALA A 56 1.59 8.65 -4.30
N ILE A 57 0.62 9.36 -3.73
CA ILE A 57 -0.05 10.53 -4.31
C ILE A 57 -0.14 11.68 -3.30
N SER A 58 0.18 12.89 -3.74
CA SER A 58 0.21 14.07 -2.88
C SER A 58 -1.16 14.75 -2.79
N LEU A 59 -1.81 14.65 -1.63
CA LEU A 59 -3.17 15.15 -1.37
C LEU A 59 -3.23 15.94 -0.05
N THR A 60 -4.22 16.80 0.09
CA THR A 60 -4.60 17.29 1.43
C THR A 60 -5.29 16.17 2.18
N GLU A 61 -5.34 16.26 3.51
CA GLU A 61 -5.99 15.25 4.35
C GLU A 61 -7.48 15.10 4.01
N GLN A 62 -8.19 16.21 3.84
CA GLN A 62 -9.60 16.22 3.45
C GLN A 62 -9.82 15.55 2.08
N ASP A 63 -9.01 15.92 1.08
CA ASP A 63 -9.07 15.33 -0.25
C ASP A 63 -8.81 13.82 -0.24
N ALA A 64 -7.87 13.37 0.60
CA ALA A 64 -7.53 11.96 0.73
C ALA A 64 -8.71 11.17 1.31
N LEU A 65 -9.33 11.68 2.38
CA LEU A 65 -10.51 11.05 3.00
C LEU A 65 -11.70 10.97 2.04
N GLU A 66 -12.03 12.07 1.36
CA GLU A 66 -13.15 12.12 0.41
C GLU A 66 -12.95 11.13 -0.75
N LYS A 67 -11.75 11.12 -1.35
CA LYS A 67 -11.41 10.20 -2.45
C LYS A 67 -11.38 8.74 -1.98
N PHE A 68 -10.86 8.49 -0.77
CA PHE A 68 -10.82 7.14 -0.20
C PHE A 68 -12.22 6.59 0.06
N ASN A 69 -13.09 7.35 0.73
CA ASN A 69 -14.48 6.95 0.97
C ASN A 69 -15.21 6.68 -0.34
N SER A 70 -15.08 7.58 -1.32
CA SER A 70 -15.69 7.41 -2.63
C SER A 70 -15.18 6.16 -3.37
N ALA A 71 -13.89 5.82 -3.23
CA ALA A 71 -13.35 4.60 -3.80
C ALA A 71 -13.90 3.35 -3.10
N CYS A 72 -14.08 3.39 -1.77
CA CYS A 72 -14.62 2.27 -0.99
C CYS A 72 -16.09 1.97 -1.31
N ASP A 73 -16.92 2.98 -1.57
CA ASP A 73 -18.37 2.81 -1.81
C ASP A 73 -18.70 1.92 -3.03
N GLY A 74 -17.76 1.74 -3.95
CA GLY A 74 -17.91 0.90 -5.14
C GLY A 74 -16.99 -0.33 -5.18
N LEU A 75 -16.15 -0.54 -4.17
CA LEU A 75 -15.14 -1.59 -4.19
C LEU A 75 -15.58 -2.78 -3.34
N GLN A 76 -15.77 -3.93 -3.98
CA GLN A 76 -15.99 -5.19 -3.29
C GLN A 76 -14.66 -5.87 -2.97
N ALA A 77 -14.67 -6.73 -1.93
CA ALA A 77 -13.57 -7.65 -1.69
C ALA A 77 -13.36 -8.54 -2.93
N TYR A 78 -12.11 -8.75 -3.31
CA TYR A 78 -11.74 -9.50 -4.50
C TYR A 78 -10.72 -10.59 -4.18
N ASN A 79 -10.63 -11.58 -5.07
CA ASN A 79 -9.64 -12.63 -4.94
C ASN A 79 -8.35 -12.27 -5.71
N ALA A 80 -7.22 -12.61 -5.11
CA ALA A 80 -5.91 -12.49 -5.75
C ALA A 80 -5.19 -13.84 -5.68
N THR A 81 -4.60 -14.26 -6.80
CA THR A 81 -3.78 -15.47 -6.87
C THR A 81 -2.32 -15.07 -7.03
N VAL A 82 -1.45 -15.63 -6.21
CA VAL A 82 0.00 -15.50 -6.38
C VAL A 82 0.42 -16.35 -7.57
N ASP A 83 1.03 -15.70 -8.56
CA ASP A 83 1.63 -16.38 -9.72
C ASP A 83 3.01 -16.95 -9.34
N ARG A 84 3.91 -16.09 -8.84
CA ARG A 84 5.26 -16.49 -8.44
C ARG A 84 5.91 -15.53 -7.47
N VAL A 85 7.00 -15.98 -6.84
CA VAL A 85 7.97 -15.08 -6.19
C VAL A 85 8.81 -14.41 -7.26
N ALA A 86 9.04 -13.11 -7.14
CA ALA A 86 9.89 -12.34 -8.03
C ALA A 86 10.82 -11.43 -7.22
N THR A 87 11.89 -11.00 -7.86
CA THR A 87 12.86 -10.03 -7.32
C THR A 87 12.97 -8.85 -8.27
N GLY A 88 13.48 -7.75 -7.75
CA GLY A 88 13.67 -6.50 -8.47
C GLY A 88 14.94 -5.81 -8.01
N THR A 89 15.30 -4.75 -8.72
CA THR A 89 16.55 -4.00 -8.51
C THR A 89 16.36 -2.71 -7.71
N PHE A 90 15.14 -2.46 -7.23
CA PHE A 90 14.78 -1.27 -6.46
C PHE A 90 14.52 -1.63 -5.01
N PHE A 91 14.77 -0.68 -4.11
CA PHE A 91 14.60 -0.87 -2.67
C PHE A 91 13.24 -1.48 -2.33
N TYR A 92 12.14 -0.88 -2.81
CA TYR A 92 10.77 -1.37 -2.57
C TYR A 92 10.35 -2.63 -3.34
N GLN A 93 11.29 -3.27 -4.05
CA GLN A 93 11.05 -4.43 -4.89
C GLN A 93 12.17 -5.47 -4.72
N CYS A 94 12.70 -5.67 -3.51
CA CYS A 94 13.74 -6.69 -3.27
C CYS A 94 13.23 -8.12 -3.55
N VAL A 95 12.19 -8.53 -2.84
CA VAL A 95 11.50 -9.82 -3.00
C VAL A 95 10.01 -9.57 -2.81
N TYR A 96 9.19 -9.91 -3.80
CA TYR A 96 7.74 -9.67 -3.79
C TYR A 96 6.97 -10.83 -4.41
N LEU A 97 5.67 -10.93 -4.13
CA LEU A 97 4.79 -11.91 -4.78
C LEU A 97 4.12 -11.24 -5.97
N LEU A 98 4.36 -11.77 -7.16
CA LEU A 98 3.66 -11.32 -8.34
C LEU A 98 2.25 -11.92 -8.35
N LEU A 99 1.23 -11.08 -8.50
CA LEU A 99 -0.14 -11.56 -8.62
C LEU A 99 -0.48 -11.85 -10.08
N HIS A 100 -1.30 -12.87 -10.28
CA HIS A 100 -1.94 -13.09 -11.57
C HIS A 100 -2.84 -11.87 -11.88
N PRO A 101 -2.77 -11.29 -13.09
CA PRO A 101 -3.63 -10.17 -13.50
C PRO A 101 -5.06 -10.64 -13.78
N MET A 102 -5.73 -11.12 -12.74
CA MET A 102 -7.16 -11.46 -12.77
C MET A 102 -7.98 -10.19 -13.01
N PRO A 103 -9.12 -10.25 -13.72
CA PRO A 103 -9.97 -9.08 -13.96
C PRO A 103 -10.28 -8.29 -12.70
N GLU A 104 -10.66 -8.96 -11.60
CA GLU A 104 -11.00 -8.31 -10.33
C GLU A 104 -9.85 -7.45 -9.76
N VAL A 105 -8.61 -7.95 -9.85
CA VAL A 105 -7.40 -7.23 -9.39
C VAL A 105 -7.15 -6.00 -10.27
N VAL A 106 -7.36 -6.15 -11.58
CA VAL A 106 -7.16 -5.07 -12.56
C VAL A 106 -8.21 -3.98 -12.38
N GLU A 107 -9.46 -4.38 -12.23
CA GLU A 107 -10.62 -3.50 -12.05
C GLU A 107 -10.55 -2.76 -10.72
N ALA A 108 -10.17 -3.43 -9.63
CA ALA A 108 -9.98 -2.78 -8.33
C ALA A 108 -8.96 -1.63 -8.41
N SER A 109 -7.84 -1.85 -9.11
CA SER A 109 -6.84 -0.80 -9.30
C SER A 109 -7.30 0.29 -10.25
N ALA A 110 -7.97 -0.05 -11.35
CA ALA A 110 -8.52 0.95 -12.27
C ALA A 110 -9.56 1.84 -11.57
N HIS A 111 -10.43 1.24 -10.77
CA HIS A 111 -11.44 1.91 -9.95
C HIS A 111 -10.79 2.91 -8.98
N CYS A 112 -9.90 2.46 -8.11
CA CYS A 112 -9.19 3.35 -7.19
C CYS A 112 -8.36 4.41 -7.91
N THR A 113 -7.66 4.05 -8.98
CA THR A 113 -6.87 4.99 -9.79
C THR A 113 -7.75 6.11 -10.36
N GLY A 114 -8.97 5.79 -10.80
CA GLY A 114 -9.95 6.77 -11.28
C GLY A 114 -10.36 7.77 -10.21
N HIS A 115 -10.70 7.31 -9.00
CA HIS A 115 -11.07 8.18 -7.88
C HIS A 115 -9.92 9.08 -7.42
N PHE A 116 -8.68 8.59 -7.48
CA PHE A 116 -7.50 9.32 -7.04
C PHE A 116 -6.86 10.17 -8.15
N GLY A 117 -7.32 10.07 -9.40
CA GLY A 117 -6.68 10.73 -10.54
C GLY A 117 -5.23 10.28 -10.78
N TYR A 118 -4.89 9.08 -10.28
CA TYR A 118 -3.54 8.54 -10.36
C TYR A 118 -3.25 8.10 -11.81
N LYS A 119 -2.03 8.29 -12.30
CA LYS A 119 -1.63 7.78 -13.61
C LYS A 119 -0.62 6.66 -13.42
N SER A 120 -1.11 5.42 -13.43
CA SER A 120 -0.23 4.25 -13.45
C SER A 120 0.43 4.12 -14.81
N SER A 121 1.77 4.09 -14.83
CA SER A 121 2.57 3.70 -16.00
C SER A 121 2.77 2.17 -16.09
N THR A 122 2.28 1.40 -15.10
CA THR A 122 2.66 -0.01 -14.93
C THR A 122 1.43 -0.92 -14.96
N ARG A 123 1.38 -1.82 -15.95
CA ARG A 123 0.32 -2.83 -16.13
C ARG A 123 0.49 -4.09 -15.27
N LYS A 124 1.43 -4.08 -14.32
CA LYS A 124 1.77 -5.25 -13.49
C LYS A 124 1.33 -4.98 -12.06
N PHE A 125 0.36 -5.76 -11.59
CA PHE A 125 -0.09 -5.76 -10.21
C PHE A 125 0.94 -6.48 -9.35
N ASN A 126 1.66 -5.71 -8.56
CA ASN A 126 2.61 -6.26 -7.61
C ASN A 126 1.91 -6.33 -6.26
N ALA A 127 1.71 -7.54 -5.72
CA ALA A 127 1.56 -7.64 -4.27
C ALA A 127 2.95 -7.39 -3.69
N ILE A 128 3.14 -6.18 -3.18
CA ILE A 128 4.43 -5.80 -2.60
C ILE A 128 4.48 -6.41 -1.20
N PHE A 129 4.94 -7.65 -1.18
CA PHE A 129 5.71 -8.13 -0.04
C PHE A 129 7.10 -7.54 -0.18
N HIS A 130 7.69 -7.18 0.94
CA HIS A 130 9.00 -6.55 0.98
C HIS A 130 9.71 -7.18 2.16
N SER A 131 10.87 -7.76 1.88
CA SER A 131 11.89 -8.02 2.88
C SER A 131 13.07 -7.17 2.42
N SER A 132 13.25 -5.99 3.01
CA SER A 132 14.32 -5.09 2.58
C SER A 132 15.66 -5.64 3.06
N PHE A 133 16.59 -5.84 2.15
CA PHE A 133 18.01 -5.77 2.52
C PHE A 133 18.34 -4.28 2.74
N SER A 134 18.92 -3.94 3.89
CA SER A 134 19.00 -2.55 4.37
C SER A 134 20.07 -1.72 3.63
N PHE A 135 19.71 -0.49 3.25
CA PHE A 135 20.51 0.71 3.49
C PHE A 135 19.55 1.90 3.60
N MET A 136 19.22 2.29 4.84
CA MET A 136 18.30 3.40 5.15
C MET A 136 18.98 4.75 4.92
N ASN A 137 18.27 5.68 4.28
CA ASN A 137 18.39 7.11 4.59
C ASN A 137 16.99 7.76 4.62
N ASN A 138 16.60 8.16 5.83
CA ASN A 138 15.54 9.09 6.22
C ASN A 138 14.43 9.42 5.20
N LYS A 139 13.31 8.68 5.25
CA LYS A 139 11.98 9.25 4.95
C LYS A 139 10.94 8.66 5.91
N ARG A 140 10.27 9.54 6.66
CA ARG A 140 9.11 9.20 7.48
C ARG A 140 7.91 9.05 6.55
N PHE A 141 7.27 7.88 6.56
CA PHE A 141 5.96 7.66 5.92
C PHE A 141 4.93 7.42 7.03
N PHE A 142 3.80 8.09 6.94
CA PHE A 142 2.64 7.84 7.80
C PHE A 142 1.68 6.91 7.05
N PHE A 143 1.18 5.92 7.76
CA PHE A 143 0.31 4.86 7.25
C PHE A 143 -1.12 5.12 7.75
N PHE A 144 -2.09 5.03 6.86
CA PHE A 144 -3.51 4.82 7.19
C PHE A 144 -3.91 3.46 6.63
#